data_AF-A0A7V9ZDG7-F1
#
_entry.id   AF-A0A7V9ZDG7-F1
#
_cell.length_a   1.000
_cell.length_b   1.000
_cell.length_c   1.000
_cell.angle_alpha   90.00
_cell.angle_beta   90.00
_cell.angle_gamma   90.00
#
_symmetry.space_group_name_H-M   'P 1'
#
loop_
_entity.id
_entity.type
_entity.pdbx_description
1 polymer ?
#
loop_
_entity_poly.entity_id
_entity_poly.type
_entity_poly.pdbx_seq_one_letter_code
_entity_poly.pdbx_strand_id
1 'polypeptide(L)'
;MYSRNSLVIIWGILLALGTVAVAQQTRSSDTGAQLKTPSERFAQRGEPGGRRGRMGHRGGVGHLIRELNLTDEQRQQAHAIMQRRLAGTKSQREELFKLREKRIAGTFTADDEARAKALRQEMRASMEGVRAEMEGVLTAEQKTKLEQLKQERKAKFEQRMKERQEFQNKNPQ
;
A
#
# COMPACT_ATOMS: atom_id res chain seq x y z
N MET A 1 -46.72 -15.71 -5.19
CA MET A 1 -46.73 -16.86 -4.27
C MET A 1 -45.47 -16.80 -3.43
N TYR A 2 -45.64 -16.88 -2.11
CA TYR A 2 -44.64 -16.97 -1.02
C TYR A 2 -43.65 -18.14 -1.29
N SER A 3 -42.39 -18.17 -0.84
CA SER A 3 -41.83 -18.01 0.51
C SER A 3 -40.29 -17.91 0.41
N ARG A 4 -39.60 -16.91 1.01
CA ARG A 4 -38.93 -16.96 2.34
C ARG A 4 -38.45 -18.36 2.75
N ASN A 5 -37.14 -18.51 2.97
CA ASN A 5 -36.57 -19.32 4.05
C ASN A 5 -35.16 -18.84 4.39
N SER A 6 -35.11 -18.02 5.45
CA SER A 6 -33.91 -17.67 6.20
C SER A 6 -33.51 -18.86 7.07
N LEU A 7 -32.23 -19.20 7.13
CA LEU A 7 -31.68 -20.04 8.20
C LEU A 7 -30.35 -19.45 8.67
N VAL A 8 -30.48 -18.66 9.73
CA VAL A 8 -29.41 -18.29 10.66
C VAL A 8 -29.12 -19.52 11.50
N ILE A 9 -27.87 -19.99 11.51
CA ILE A 9 -27.38 -20.90 12.56
C ILE A 9 -26.05 -20.36 13.08
N ILE A 10 -26.03 -20.22 14.41
CA ILE A 10 -25.05 -19.57 15.26
C ILE A 10 -24.15 -20.66 15.90
N TRP A 11 -22.99 -20.22 16.38
CA TRP A 11 -22.21 -20.72 17.53
C TRP A 11 -20.96 -21.56 17.25
N GLY A 12 -19.85 -21.11 17.87
CA GLY A 12 -18.68 -21.95 18.12
C GLY A 12 -17.37 -21.19 18.33
N ILE A 13 -17.28 -20.34 19.37
CA ILE A 13 -15.99 -19.81 19.87
C ILE A 13 -15.27 -20.93 20.60
N LEU A 14 -14.02 -21.22 20.22
CA LEU A 14 -13.07 -22.00 21.01
C LEU A 14 -11.72 -21.28 21.04
N LEU A 15 -11.51 -20.53 22.12
CA LEU A 15 -10.24 -19.92 22.51
C LEU A 15 -9.44 -20.94 23.32
N ALA A 16 -8.30 -21.39 22.79
CA ALA A 16 -7.29 -22.09 23.56
C ALA A 16 -6.11 -21.13 23.80
N LEU A 17 -6.01 -20.63 25.04
CA LEU A 17 -4.86 -19.91 25.57
C LEU A 17 -3.80 -20.93 26.00
N GLY A 18 -2.65 -20.95 25.32
CA GLY A 18 -1.46 -21.69 25.74
C GLY A 18 -0.38 -20.71 26.20
N THR A 19 -0.14 -20.64 27.50
CA THR A 19 0.99 -19.93 28.12
C THR A 19 2.25 -20.79 27.99
N VAL A 20 3.26 -20.31 27.26
CA VAL A 20 4.61 -20.89 27.30
C VAL A 20 5.51 -19.96 28.10
N ALA A 21 5.86 -20.41 29.31
CA ALA A 21 6.95 -19.85 30.09
C ALA A 21 8.28 -20.35 29.50
N VAL A 22 9.08 -19.46 28.92
CA VAL A 22 10.48 -19.75 28.60
C VAL A 22 11.35 -19.20 29.72
N ALA A 23 11.96 -20.13 30.46
CA ALA A 23 12.93 -19.86 31.50
C ALA A 23 14.21 -19.25 30.92
N GLN A 24 14.75 -18.26 31.62
CA GLN A 24 16.05 -17.66 31.38
C GLN A 24 17.15 -18.69 31.66
N GLN A 25 17.98 -19.00 30.66
CA GLN A 25 19.26 -19.65 30.89
C GLN A 25 20.41 -18.66 30.68
N THR A 26 21.35 -18.79 31.60
CA THR A 26 22.41 -17.89 32.03
C THR A 26 23.49 -17.61 30.98
N ARG A 27 24.08 -16.41 31.15
CA ARG A 27 25.29 -15.90 30.50
C ARG A 27 26.54 -16.71 30.86
N SER A 28 27.47 -16.80 29.90
CA SER A 28 28.95 -16.87 30.01
C SER A 28 29.46 -17.10 28.57
N SER A 29 30.50 -16.50 27.99
CA SER A 29 31.50 -15.53 28.41
C SER A 29 32.10 -14.91 27.13
N ASP A 30 32.52 -13.67 27.30
CA ASP A 30 33.61 -12.95 26.65
C ASP A 30 34.36 -13.61 25.46
N THR A 31 34.32 -12.94 24.31
CA THR A 31 35.46 -12.91 23.38
C THR A 31 35.47 -11.54 22.73
N GLY A 32 36.52 -10.78 23.04
CA GLY A 32 36.77 -9.44 22.52
C GLY A 32 36.65 -9.36 21.00
N ALA A 33 35.58 -8.74 20.54
CA ALA A 33 35.52 -8.05 19.27
C ALA A 33 35.09 -6.63 19.59
N GLN A 34 36.05 -5.72 19.60
CA GLN A 34 35.87 -4.28 19.78
C GLN A 34 34.92 -3.78 18.68
N LEU A 35 33.63 -3.74 19.01
CA LEU A 35 32.56 -3.25 18.15
C LEU A 35 32.74 -1.73 18.02
N LYS A 36 33.36 -1.32 16.91
CA LYS A 36 33.29 0.07 16.42
C LYS A 36 31.84 0.52 16.51
N THR A 37 31.63 1.66 17.18
CA THR A 37 30.30 2.22 17.43
C THR A 37 29.55 2.39 16.10
N PRO A 38 28.22 2.16 16.06
CA PRO A 38 27.43 2.34 14.84
C PRO A 38 27.65 3.70 14.17
N SER A 39 27.95 4.74 14.96
CA SER A 39 28.26 6.10 14.51
C SER A 39 29.47 6.22 13.59
N GLU A 40 30.46 5.33 13.68
CA GLU A 40 31.68 5.42 12.86
C GLU A 40 31.55 4.74 11.50
N ARG A 41 30.59 3.81 11.32
CA ARG A 41 30.33 3.18 10.01
C ARG A 41 29.59 4.10 9.03
N PHE A 42 28.98 5.18 9.51
CA PHE A 42 28.24 6.13 8.69
C PHE A 42 29.08 7.32 8.19
N ALA A 43 30.27 7.54 8.74
CA ALA A 43 31.10 8.70 8.40
C ALA A 43 32.05 8.47 7.20
N GLN A 44 32.17 7.23 6.70
CA GLN A 44 33.16 6.86 5.68
C GLN A 44 32.57 6.40 4.35
N ARG A 45 31.29 6.74 4.10
CA ARG A 45 30.68 6.61 2.77
C ARG A 45 30.50 8.02 2.23
N GLY A 46 31.37 8.39 1.29
CA GLY A 46 31.31 9.65 0.55
C GLY A 46 29.89 9.98 0.11
N GLU A 47 29.63 11.28 0.13
CA GLU A 47 28.39 11.94 -0.23
C GLU A 47 27.52 11.16 -1.23
N PRO A 48 26.28 10.81 -0.86
CA PRO A 48 25.20 10.76 -1.80
C PRO A 48 24.55 12.15 -1.79
N GLY A 49 25.14 13.07 -2.57
CA GLY A 49 24.43 14.22 -3.13
C GLY A 49 23.32 13.70 -4.06
N GLY A 50 22.29 13.14 -3.45
CA GLY A 50 21.20 12.47 -4.12
C GLY A 50 19.97 12.75 -3.31
N ARG A 51 19.16 13.69 -3.81
CA ARG A 51 17.76 13.88 -3.43
C ARG A 51 17.02 12.55 -3.59
N ARG A 52 17.21 11.60 -2.66
CA ARG A 52 16.44 10.35 -2.61
C ARG A 52 15.06 10.76 -2.16
N GLY A 53 14.22 10.98 -3.18
CA GLY A 53 12.86 11.45 -3.08
C GLY A 53 12.12 10.75 -1.96
N ARG A 54 11.69 11.56 -0.99
CA ARG A 54 10.56 11.28 -0.11
C ARG A 54 9.25 11.28 -0.93
N MET A 55 9.26 10.60 -2.07
CA MET A 55 8.21 10.63 -3.09
C MET A 55 7.12 9.63 -2.69
N GLY A 56 6.03 10.16 -2.15
CA GLY A 56 4.70 9.65 -2.45
C GLY A 56 4.22 8.42 -1.66
N HIS A 57 4.02 8.56 -0.35
CA HIS A 57 3.15 7.63 0.42
C HIS A 57 1.87 8.28 0.96
N ARG A 58 1.55 9.51 0.54
CA ARG A 58 0.34 10.23 1.02
C ARG A 58 -0.76 10.46 -0.03
N GLY A 59 -0.64 9.87 -1.23
CA GLY A 59 -1.56 10.14 -2.35
C GLY A 59 -2.55 9.03 -2.70
N GLY A 60 -2.73 8.02 -1.84
CA GLY A 60 -3.62 6.88 -2.15
C GLY A 60 -5.11 7.22 -2.02
N VAL A 61 -5.96 6.33 -2.56
CA VAL A 61 -7.43 6.33 -2.37
C VAL A 61 -7.80 6.43 -0.87
N GLY A 62 -6.98 5.85 0.01
CA GLY A 62 -7.17 5.94 1.47
C GLY A 62 -7.10 7.35 2.06
N HIS A 63 -6.62 8.36 1.32
CA HIS A 63 -6.69 9.75 1.76
C HIS A 63 -8.04 10.39 1.39
N LEU A 64 -8.58 10.10 0.19
CA LEU A 64 -9.94 10.54 -0.20
C LEU A 64 -10.98 10.00 0.78
N ILE A 65 -10.86 8.73 1.15
CA ILE A 65 -11.80 8.05 2.05
C ILE A 65 -11.88 8.75 3.42
N ARG A 66 -10.77 9.32 3.92
CA ARG A 66 -10.77 10.05 5.20
C ARG A 66 -11.53 11.38 5.13
N GLU A 67 -11.56 12.01 3.96
CA GLU A 67 -12.22 13.31 3.75
C GLU A 67 -13.75 13.17 3.60
N LEU A 68 -14.28 11.94 3.41
CA LEU A 68 -15.70 11.65 3.24
C LEU A 68 -16.49 11.50 4.54
N ASN A 69 -15.86 11.66 5.71
CA ASN A 69 -16.49 11.51 7.02
C ASN A 69 -17.35 10.23 7.11
N LEU A 70 -16.76 9.08 6.75
CA LEU A 70 -17.46 7.80 6.78
C LEU A 70 -17.92 7.45 8.20
N THR A 71 -19.11 6.85 8.32
CA THR A 71 -19.56 6.21 9.56
C THR A 71 -18.66 5.02 9.90
N ASP A 72 -18.72 4.53 11.14
CA ASP A 72 -17.88 3.41 11.54
C ASP A 72 -18.25 2.11 10.81
N GLU A 73 -19.53 1.90 10.51
CA GLU A 73 -20.00 0.77 9.70
C GLU A 73 -19.45 0.85 8.27
N GLN A 74 -19.50 2.05 7.65
CA GLN A 74 -18.93 2.27 6.32
C GLN A 74 -17.42 2.04 6.29
N ARG A 75 -16.70 2.45 7.34
CA ARG A 75 -15.24 2.20 7.47
C ARG A 75 -14.94 0.72 7.59
N GLN A 76 -15.71 -0.01 8.38
CA GLN A 76 -15.54 -1.46 8.53
C GLN A 76 -15.79 -2.17 7.20
N GLN A 77 -16.86 -1.82 6.47
CA GLN A 77 -17.14 -2.37 5.14
C GLN A 77 -16.03 -2.04 4.14
N ALA A 78 -15.57 -0.79 4.10
CA ALA A 78 -14.45 -0.37 3.27
C ALA A 78 -13.17 -1.17 3.58
N HIS A 79 -12.88 -1.38 4.85
CA HIS A 79 -11.74 -2.16 5.29
C HIS A 79 -11.86 -3.62 4.87
N ALA A 80 -13.04 -4.23 5.00
CA ALA A 80 -13.30 -5.60 4.56
C ALA A 80 -13.13 -5.77 3.04
N ILE A 81 -13.64 -4.83 2.24
CA ILE A 81 -13.46 -4.79 0.79
C ILE A 81 -11.95 -4.75 0.45
N MET A 82 -11.22 -3.86 1.10
CA MET A 82 -9.78 -3.72 0.89
C MET A 82 -9.00 -4.97 1.34
N GLN A 83 -9.34 -5.57 2.48
CA GLN A 83 -8.70 -6.78 2.97
C GLN A 83 -8.92 -7.97 2.04
N ARG A 84 -10.17 -8.21 1.61
CA ARG A 84 -10.50 -9.26 0.64
C ARG A 84 -9.67 -9.08 -0.62
N ARG A 85 -9.56 -7.83 -1.09
CA ARG A 85 -8.75 -7.55 -2.26
C ARG A 85 -7.27 -7.82 -2.02
N LEU A 86 -6.71 -7.35 -0.92
CA LEU A 86 -5.31 -7.56 -0.60
C LEU A 86 -5.02 -9.07 -0.56
N ALA A 87 -5.88 -9.87 0.07
CA ALA A 87 -5.75 -11.32 0.04
C ALA A 87 -5.76 -11.86 -1.41
N GLY A 88 -6.73 -11.45 -2.22
CA GLY A 88 -6.89 -11.89 -3.61
C GLY A 88 -5.76 -11.49 -4.57
N THR A 89 -5.02 -10.41 -4.28
CA THR A 89 -3.87 -9.97 -5.09
C THR A 89 -2.51 -10.21 -4.45
N LYS A 90 -2.43 -11.09 -3.45
CA LYS A 90 -1.18 -11.34 -2.72
C LYS A 90 -0.08 -11.84 -3.66
N SER A 91 -0.36 -12.85 -4.49
CA SER A 91 0.63 -13.45 -5.40
C SER A 91 1.15 -12.45 -6.45
N GLN A 92 0.27 -11.65 -7.08
CA GLN A 92 0.70 -10.62 -8.04
C GLN A 92 1.59 -9.57 -7.39
N ARG A 93 1.31 -9.21 -6.12
CA ARG A 93 2.13 -8.25 -5.37
C ARG A 93 3.50 -8.82 -5.01
N GLU A 94 3.57 -10.08 -4.60
CA GLU A 94 4.83 -10.79 -4.35
C GLU A 94 5.66 -10.91 -5.64
N GLU A 95 5.01 -11.19 -6.78
CA GLU A 95 5.70 -11.25 -8.07
C GLU A 95 6.26 -9.88 -8.48
N LEU A 96 5.48 -8.82 -8.34
CA LEU A 96 5.95 -7.45 -8.56
C LEU A 96 7.11 -7.07 -7.63
N PHE A 97 7.11 -7.58 -6.39
CA PHE A 97 8.21 -7.38 -5.46
C PHE A 97 9.49 -8.06 -5.95
N LYS A 98 9.41 -9.33 -6.36
CA LYS A 98 10.57 -10.06 -6.95
C LYS A 98 11.10 -9.37 -8.21
N LEU A 99 10.21 -8.89 -9.09
CA LEU A 99 10.60 -8.14 -10.28
C LEU A 99 11.30 -6.82 -9.92
N ARG A 100 10.88 -6.17 -8.83
CA ARG A 100 11.58 -4.99 -8.30
C ARG A 100 12.95 -5.34 -7.74
N GLU A 101 13.09 -6.47 -7.05
CA GLU A 101 14.39 -6.94 -6.55
C GLU A 101 15.37 -7.20 -7.70
N LYS A 102 14.94 -7.88 -8.76
CA LYS A 102 15.75 -8.04 -9.98
C LYS A 102 16.22 -6.70 -10.56
N ARG A 103 15.33 -5.70 -10.57
CA ARG A 103 15.65 -4.33 -11.02
C ARG A 103 16.70 -3.67 -10.14
N ILE A 104 16.62 -3.83 -8.83
CA ILE A 104 17.60 -3.29 -7.89
C ILE A 104 18.94 -4.03 -8.03
N ALA A 105 18.90 -5.34 -8.26
CA ALA A 105 20.07 -6.18 -8.45
C ALA A 105 20.74 -6.03 -9.83
N GLY A 106 20.13 -5.27 -10.76
CA GLY A 106 20.65 -5.09 -12.12
C GLY A 106 20.44 -6.28 -13.05
N THR A 107 19.62 -7.26 -12.65
CA THR A 107 19.32 -8.49 -13.42
C THR A 107 17.96 -8.44 -14.13
N PHE A 108 17.39 -7.24 -14.28
CA PHE A 108 16.08 -7.03 -14.86
C PHE A 108 16.14 -7.04 -16.38
N THR A 109 15.33 -7.90 -16.99
CA THR A 109 15.30 -8.12 -18.43
C THR A 109 14.12 -7.41 -19.10
N ALA A 110 14.09 -7.41 -20.44
CA ALA A 110 12.94 -6.93 -21.21
C ALA A 110 11.66 -7.75 -20.93
N ASP A 111 11.81 -9.07 -20.75
CA ASP A 111 10.69 -9.97 -20.41
C ASP A 111 10.14 -9.66 -19.01
N ASP A 112 11.01 -9.38 -18.05
CA ASP A 112 10.61 -8.91 -16.72
C ASP A 112 9.83 -7.57 -16.81
N GLU A 113 10.17 -6.70 -17.77
CA GLU A 113 9.43 -5.47 -18.03
C GLU A 113 8.02 -5.73 -18.54
N ALA A 114 7.90 -6.59 -19.56
CA ALA A 114 6.61 -6.99 -20.12
C ALA A 114 5.72 -7.63 -19.05
N ARG A 115 6.28 -8.54 -18.24
CA ARG A 115 5.58 -9.18 -17.13
C ARG A 115 5.15 -8.16 -16.06
N ALA A 116 6.03 -7.24 -15.69
CA ALA A 116 5.71 -6.20 -14.72
C ALA A 116 4.64 -5.22 -15.24
N LYS A 117 4.57 -4.98 -16.56
CA LYS A 117 3.52 -4.17 -17.19
C LYS A 117 2.17 -4.90 -17.14
N ALA A 118 2.14 -6.18 -17.52
CA ALA A 118 0.94 -7.01 -17.48
C ALA A 118 0.36 -7.11 -16.05
N LEU A 119 1.19 -7.45 -15.05
CA LEU A 119 0.76 -7.51 -13.65
C LEU A 119 0.18 -6.18 -13.15
N ARG A 120 0.77 -5.04 -13.55
CA ARG A 120 0.24 -3.72 -13.18
C ARG A 120 -1.11 -3.45 -13.83
N GLN A 121 -1.32 -3.89 -15.07
CA GLN A 121 -2.62 -3.74 -15.75
C GLN A 121 -3.69 -4.60 -15.07
N GLU A 122 -3.39 -5.86 -14.76
CA GLU A 122 -4.30 -6.75 -14.02
C GLU A 122 -4.67 -6.17 -12.64
N MET A 123 -3.68 -5.63 -11.91
CA MET A 123 -3.95 -4.98 -10.63
C MET A 123 -4.80 -3.72 -10.80
N ARG A 124 -4.59 -2.92 -11.86
CA ARG A 124 -5.40 -1.73 -12.13
C ARG A 124 -6.85 -2.09 -12.43
N ALA A 125 -7.07 -3.02 -13.36
CA ALA A 125 -8.41 -3.48 -13.72
C ALA A 125 -9.15 -4.00 -12.49
N SER A 126 -8.48 -4.83 -11.69
CA SER A 126 -9.09 -5.28 -10.45
C SER A 126 -9.39 -4.10 -9.50
N MET A 127 -8.54 -3.06 -9.42
CA MET A 127 -8.79 -1.91 -8.52
C MET A 127 -10.02 -1.09 -8.93
N GLU A 128 -10.44 -1.15 -10.19
CA GLU A 128 -11.69 -0.54 -10.65
C GLU A 128 -12.90 -1.21 -10.01
N GLY A 129 -12.91 -2.54 -9.90
CA GLY A 129 -13.96 -3.28 -9.16
C GLY A 129 -14.05 -2.86 -7.70
N VAL A 130 -12.91 -2.67 -7.03
CA VAL A 130 -12.88 -2.15 -5.65
C VAL A 130 -13.45 -0.74 -5.57
N ARG A 131 -13.18 0.13 -6.55
CA ARG A 131 -13.76 1.49 -6.56
C ARG A 131 -15.28 1.43 -6.67
N ALA A 132 -15.81 0.58 -7.56
CA ALA A 132 -17.24 0.41 -7.71
C ALA A 132 -17.91 -0.13 -6.42
N GLU A 133 -17.31 -1.15 -5.80
CA GLU A 133 -17.80 -1.69 -4.52
C GLU A 133 -17.75 -0.63 -3.41
N MET A 134 -16.67 0.14 -3.33
CA MET A 134 -16.51 1.24 -2.37
C MET A 134 -17.54 2.35 -2.58
N GLU A 135 -17.85 2.72 -3.83
CA GLU A 135 -18.90 3.68 -4.14
C GLU A 135 -20.29 3.16 -3.74
N GLY A 136 -20.51 1.84 -3.74
CA GLY A 136 -21.73 1.21 -3.23
C GLY A 136 -21.96 1.42 -1.72
N VAL A 137 -20.89 1.65 -0.94
CA VAL A 137 -20.96 1.88 0.52
C VAL A 137 -21.32 3.33 0.86
N LEU A 138 -21.12 4.26 -0.08
CA LEU A 138 -21.29 5.69 0.16
C LEU A 138 -22.75 6.15 0.03
N THR A 139 -23.14 7.12 0.85
CA THR A 139 -24.41 7.83 0.69
C THR A 139 -24.40 8.72 -0.55
N ALA A 140 -25.57 9.17 -1.01
CA ALA A 140 -25.68 10.06 -2.17
C ALA A 140 -24.88 11.37 -1.96
N GLU A 141 -24.96 11.97 -0.77
CA GLU A 141 -24.20 13.18 -0.43
C GLU A 141 -22.69 12.94 -0.42
N GLN A 142 -22.24 11.80 0.11
CA GLN A 142 -20.83 11.43 0.12
C GLN A 142 -20.30 11.15 -1.30
N LYS A 143 -21.12 10.60 -2.20
CA LYS A 143 -20.77 10.43 -3.63
C LYS A 143 -20.54 11.78 -4.30
N THR A 144 -21.43 12.75 -4.07
CA THR A 144 -21.26 14.11 -4.58
C THR A 144 -19.97 14.74 -4.07
N LYS A 145 -19.67 14.61 -2.77
CA LYS A 145 -18.42 15.09 -2.18
C LYS A 145 -17.21 14.37 -2.78
N LEU A 146 -17.29 13.06 -3.02
CA LEU A 146 -16.22 12.29 -3.65
C LEU A 146 -15.89 12.81 -5.05
N GLU A 147 -16.91 13.12 -5.87
CA GLU A 147 -16.70 13.70 -7.20
C GLU A 147 -16.04 15.07 -7.14
N GLN A 148 -16.44 15.94 -6.20
CA GLN A 148 -15.78 17.23 -6.00
C GLN A 148 -14.30 17.05 -5.63
N LEU A 149 -13.99 16.15 -4.70
CA LEU A 149 -12.62 15.86 -4.29
C LEU A 149 -11.79 15.24 -5.43
N LYS A 150 -12.40 14.40 -6.28
CA LYS A 150 -11.77 13.85 -7.48
C LYS A 150 -11.39 14.98 -8.46
N GLN A 151 -12.30 15.92 -8.71
CA GLN A 151 -12.05 17.07 -9.58
C GLN A 151 -10.94 17.98 -9.04
N GLU A 152 -10.98 18.31 -7.74
CA GLU A 152 -9.96 19.13 -7.10
C GLU A 152 -8.56 18.49 -7.20
N ARG A 153 -8.47 17.18 -6.97
CA ARG A 153 -7.21 16.45 -7.13
C ARG A 153 -6.72 16.43 -8.57
N LYS A 154 -7.63 16.30 -9.54
CA LYS A 154 -7.27 16.35 -10.96
C LYS A 154 -6.66 17.71 -11.31
N ALA A 155 -7.30 18.81 -10.89
CA ALA A 155 -6.78 20.16 -11.10
C ALA A 155 -5.39 20.36 -10.45
N LYS A 156 -5.23 19.92 -9.19
CA LYS A 156 -3.93 19.98 -8.48
C LYS A 156 -2.86 19.13 -9.18
N PHE A 157 -3.23 17.99 -9.73
CA PHE A 157 -2.31 17.13 -10.47
C PHE A 157 -1.88 17.79 -11.78
N GLU A 158 -2.82 18.34 -12.56
CA GLU A 158 -2.53 19.07 -13.80
C GLU A 158 -1.63 20.28 -13.57
N GLN A 159 -1.88 21.06 -12.50
CA GLN A 159 -1.02 22.18 -12.13
C GLN A 159 0.41 21.72 -11.85
N ARG A 160 0.60 20.67 -11.02
CA ARG A 160 1.94 20.14 -10.73
C ARG A 160 2.64 19.59 -11.97
N MET A 161 1.88 19.03 -12.91
CA MET A 161 2.44 18.56 -14.17
C MET A 161 2.94 19.72 -15.03
N LYS A 162 2.20 20.83 -15.09
CA LYS A 162 2.63 22.06 -15.78
C LYS A 162 3.89 22.64 -15.14
N GLU A 163 3.90 22.81 -13.82
CA GLU A 163 5.07 23.30 -13.07
C GLU A 163 6.32 22.44 -13.34
N ARG A 164 6.15 21.12 -13.41
CA ARG A 164 7.25 20.19 -13.72
C ARG A 164 7.73 20.33 -15.16
N GLN A 165 6.83 20.51 -16.14
CA GLN A 165 7.20 20.76 -17.53
C GLN A 165 7.96 22.08 -17.68
N GLU A 166 7.48 23.15 -17.04
CA GLU A 166 8.16 24.45 -17.05
C GLU A 166 9.56 24.38 -16.43
N PHE A 167 9.72 23.64 -15.34
CA PHE A 167 11.03 23.42 -14.72
C PHE A 167 11.99 22.67 -15.65
N GLN A 168 11.50 21.66 -16.38
CA GLN A 168 12.31 20.92 -17.35
C GLN A 168 12.70 21.78 -18.55
N ASN A 169 11.78 22.62 -19.04
CA ASN A 169 12.05 23.51 -20.17
C ASN A 169 13.03 24.64 -19.82
N LYS A 170 13.01 25.14 -18.58
CA LYS A 170 13.93 26.19 -18.10
C LYS A 170 15.32 25.66 -17.74
N ASN A 171 15.49 24.35 -17.59
CA ASN A 171 16.75 23.73 -17.21
C ASN A 171 17.07 22.56 -18.15
N PRO A 172 17.27 22.84 -19.46
CA PRO A 172 17.65 21.80 -20.41
C PRO A 172 19.01 21.22 -19.98
N GLN A 173 19.08 19.89 -19.88
CA GLN A 173 20.34 19.18 -19.66
C GLN A 173 21.23 19.22 -20.89
#